data_AF-A0A165WIN3-F1
#
_entry.id   AF-A0A165WIN3-F1
#
_cell.length_a   1.000
_cell.length_b   1.000
_cell.length_c   1.000
_cell.angle_alpha   90.00
_cell.angle_beta   90.00
_cell.angle_gamma   90.00
#
_symmetry.space_group_name_H-M   'P 1'
#
loop_
_entity.id
_entity.type
_entity.pdbx_description
1 polymer ?
#
loop_
_entity_poly.entity_id
_entity_poly.type
_entity_poly.pdbx_seq_one_letter_code
_entity_poly.pdbx_strand_id
1 'polypeptide(L)'
;MRVEFVKCRARAMRWVEEVYKLAYEMVRVPAFCSARAAWWNAREHVKIEGVDEAVKDGIVGYARKQATMFRRHSEGFEDLFNTPLQDAAQFARVYGLDGLIKTVQH
;
A
#
# COMPACT_ATOMS: atom_id res chain seq x y z
N MET A 1 -24.04 27.10 -19.61
CA MET A 1 -23.01 27.52 -18.64
C MET A 1 -23.04 26.73 -17.31
N ARG A 2 -24.19 26.49 -16.66
CA ARG A 2 -24.26 25.73 -15.39
C ARG A 2 -23.91 24.23 -15.50
N VAL A 3 -24.31 23.57 -16.59
CA VAL A 3 -24.06 22.12 -16.80
C VAL A 3 -22.57 21.82 -16.93
N GLU A 4 -21.83 22.62 -17.71
CA GLU A 4 -20.39 22.43 -17.90
C GLU A 4 -19.60 22.65 -16.60
N PHE A 5 -20.00 23.62 -15.77
CA PHE A 5 -19.43 23.80 -14.44
C PHE A 5 -19.63 22.57 -13.54
N VAL A 6 -20.85 22.02 -13.51
CA VAL A 6 -21.15 20.82 -12.70
C VAL A 6 -20.35 19.61 -13.19
N LYS A 7 -20.21 19.42 -14.50
CA LYS A 7 -19.38 18.35 -15.09
C LYS A 7 -17.92 18.48 -14.69
N CYS A 8 -17.36 19.69 -14.79
CA CYS A 8 -15.97 19.94 -14.38
C CYS A 8 -15.76 19.69 -12.89
N ARG A 9 -16.70 20.12 -12.03
CA ARG A 9 -16.65 19.84 -10.60
C ARG A 9 -16.72 18.35 -10.28
N ALA A 10 -17.62 17.61 -10.93
CA ALA A 10 -17.73 16.17 -10.74
C ALA A 10 -16.44 15.43 -11.15
N ARG A 11 -15.77 15.89 -12.22
CA ARG A 11 -14.47 15.34 -12.62
C ARG A 11 -13.38 15.64 -11.58
N ALA A 12 -13.35 16.85 -11.03
CA ALA A 12 -12.41 17.21 -9.97
C ALA A 12 -12.61 16.36 -8.71
N MET A 13 -13.86 16.19 -8.25
CA MET A 13 -14.19 15.31 -7.13
C MET A 13 -13.74 13.87 -7.38
N ARG A 14 -14.03 13.33 -8.57
CA ARG A 14 -13.59 11.97 -8.95
C ARG A 14 -12.06 11.85 -8.95
N TRP A 15 -11.35 12.86 -9.43
CA TRP A 15 -9.89 12.87 -9.39
C TRP A 15 -9.36 12.79 -7.95
N VAL A 16 -9.97 13.55 -7.04
CA VAL A 16 -9.63 13.49 -5.60
C VAL A 16 -9.84 12.09 -5.05
N GLU A 17 -10.98 11.45 -5.34
CA GLU A 17 -11.24 10.06 -4.92
C GLU A 17 -10.16 9.09 -5.41
N GLU A 18 -9.71 9.22 -6.66
CA GLU A 18 -8.65 8.35 -7.20
C GLU A 18 -7.31 8.57 -6.51
N VAL A 19 -6.94 9.82 -6.18
CA VAL A 19 -5.74 10.12 -5.38
C VAL A 19 -5.83 9.46 -4.00
N TYR A 20 -6.99 9.51 -3.34
CA TYR A 20 -7.19 8.85 -2.05
C TYR A 20 -7.08 7.34 -2.14
N LYS A 21 -7.70 6.72 -3.15
CA LYS A 21 -7.59 5.26 -3.36
C LYS A 21 -6.14 4.86 -3.59
N LEU A 22 -5.41 5.63 -4.39
CA LEU A 22 -3.99 5.36 -4.65
C LEU A 22 -3.16 5.48 -3.36
N ALA A 23 -3.34 6.55 -2.59
CA ALA A 23 -2.65 6.73 -1.31
C ALA A 23 -2.99 5.60 -0.32
N TYR A 24 -4.24 5.14 -0.29
CA TYR A 24 -4.64 4.01 0.54
C TYR A 24 -3.93 2.72 0.15
N GLU A 25 -3.84 2.42 -1.14
CA GLU A 25 -3.12 1.23 -1.62
C GLU A 25 -1.60 1.35 -1.40
N MET A 26 -1.03 2.54 -1.53
CA MET A 26 0.38 2.81 -1.20
C MET A 26 0.71 2.52 0.26
N VAL A 27 -0.24 2.69 1.19
CA VAL A 27 -0.07 2.27 2.59
C VAL A 27 -0.37 0.78 2.76
N ARG A 28 -1.39 0.26 2.08
CA ARG A 28 -1.85 -1.14 2.27
C ARG A 28 -0.87 -2.17 1.71
N VAL A 29 -0.23 -1.89 0.58
CA VAL A 29 0.71 -2.81 -0.08
C VAL A 29 1.90 -3.18 0.81
N PRO A 30 2.69 -2.23 1.37
CA PRO A 30 3.76 -2.57 2.28
C PRO A 30 3.25 -3.27 3.55
N ALA A 31 2.12 -2.82 4.11
CA ALA A 31 1.51 -3.50 5.26
C ALA A 31 1.16 -4.98 4.98
N PHE A 32 0.63 -5.27 3.78
CA PHE A 32 0.42 -6.64 3.33
C PHE A 32 1.73 -7.42 3.20
N CYS A 33 2.77 -6.82 2.59
CA CYS A 33 4.08 -7.46 2.46
C CYS A 33 4.68 -7.78 3.83
N SER A 34 4.65 -6.85 4.78
CA SER A 34 5.10 -7.05 6.16
C SER A 34 4.34 -8.19 6.85
N ALA A 35 3.01 -8.18 6.79
CA ALA A 35 2.19 -9.26 7.35
C ALA A 35 2.50 -10.62 6.70
N ARG A 36 2.76 -10.64 5.38
CA ARG A 36 3.09 -11.86 4.66
C ARG A 36 4.49 -12.37 5.01
N ALA A 37 5.45 -11.49 5.24
CA ALA A 37 6.78 -11.85 5.74
C ALA A 37 6.69 -12.52 7.11
N ALA A 38 5.91 -11.94 8.03
CA ALA A 38 5.67 -12.52 9.36
C ALA A 38 5.00 -13.89 9.27
N TRP A 39 4.02 -14.05 8.37
CA TRP A 39 3.36 -15.34 8.13
C TRP A 39 4.34 -16.41 7.64
N TRP A 40 5.26 -16.06 6.73
CA TRP A 40 6.30 -17.00 6.27
C TRP A 40 7.31 -17.34 7.36
N ASN A 41 7.71 -16.37 8.19
CA ASN A 41 8.57 -16.65 9.36
C ASN A 41 7.91 -17.63 10.33
N ALA A 42 6.62 -17.47 10.64
CA ALA A 42 5.92 -18.41 11.50
C ALA A 42 5.87 -19.83 10.89
N ARG A 43 5.88 -19.93 9.56
CA ARG A 43 5.79 -21.19 8.83
C ARG A 43 7.06 -22.02 8.87
N GLU A 44 8.21 -21.42 9.20
CA GLU A 44 9.46 -22.14 9.52
C GLU A 44 9.27 -23.12 10.69
N HIS A 45 8.41 -22.80 11.65
CA HIS A 45 8.19 -23.62 12.84
C HIS A 45 7.08 -24.65 12.70
N VAL A 46 6.42 -24.71 11.53
CA VAL A 46 5.34 -25.68 11.29
C VAL A 46 5.95 -27.05 11.04
N LYS A 47 5.69 -27.99 11.96
CA LYS A 47 6.07 -29.39 11.79
C LYS A 47 5.09 -30.06 10.83
N ILE A 48 5.63 -30.64 9.76
CA ILE A 48 4.88 -31.48 8.82
C ILE A 48 5.27 -32.92 9.12
N GLU A 49 4.27 -33.74 9.44
CA GLU A 49 4.45 -35.16 9.69
C GLU A 49 4.50 -35.93 8.36
N GLY A 50 5.18 -37.08 8.35
CA GLY A 50 5.22 -37.98 7.17
C GLY A 50 6.15 -37.53 6.03
N VAL A 51 6.94 -36.47 6.22
CA VAL A 51 7.97 -36.04 5.25
C VAL A 51 9.38 -36.36 5.73
N ASP A 52 10.28 -36.66 4.79
CA ASP A 52 11.69 -36.88 5.08
C ASP A 52 12.39 -35.57 5.51
N GLU A 53 13.60 -35.71 6.05
CA GLU A 53 14.34 -34.58 6.61
C GLU A 53 14.82 -33.57 5.55
N ALA A 54 15.12 -34.02 4.33
CA ALA A 54 15.54 -33.14 3.25
C ALA A 54 14.38 -32.26 2.77
N VAL A 55 13.16 -32.80 2.72
CA VAL A 55 11.94 -32.06 2.42
C VAL A 55 11.66 -31.02 3.50
N LYS A 56 11.84 -31.37 4.79
CA LYS A 56 11.67 -30.40 5.89
C LYS A 56 12.66 -29.24 5.77
N ASP A 57 13.92 -29.52 5.53
CA ASP A 57 14.95 -28.49 5.34
C ASP A 57 14.61 -27.59 4.14
N GLY A 58 14.16 -28.18 3.03
CA GLY A 58 13.70 -27.44 1.86
C GLY A 58 12.51 -26.51 2.17
N ILE A 59 11.55 -26.97 2.97
CA ILE A 59 10.39 -26.16 3.38
C ILE A 59 10.82 -24.98 4.27
N VAL A 60 11.70 -25.22 5.24
CA VAL A 60 12.28 -24.17 6.10
C VAL A 60 13.06 -23.16 5.27
N GLY A 61 13.95 -23.62 4.40
CA GLY A 61 14.74 -22.77 3.51
C GLY A 61 13.86 -21.92 2.58
N TYR A 62 12.81 -22.52 2.02
CA TYR A 62 11.85 -21.80 1.18
C TYR A 62 11.06 -20.76 1.97
N ALA A 63 10.56 -21.11 3.17
CA ALA A 63 9.84 -20.18 4.03
C ALA A 63 10.70 -18.96 4.40
N ARG A 64 11.96 -19.17 4.80
CA ARG A 64 12.93 -18.10 5.09
C ARG A 64 13.19 -17.20 3.89
N LYS A 65 13.35 -17.80 2.70
CA LYS A 65 13.53 -17.06 1.44
C LYS A 65 12.31 -16.18 1.14
N GLN A 66 11.10 -16.73 1.26
CA GLN A 66 9.87 -15.97 1.05
C GLN A 66 9.70 -14.84 2.07
N ALA A 67 9.95 -15.11 3.35
CA ALA A 67 9.88 -14.08 4.39
C ALA A 67 10.85 -12.92 4.10
N THR A 68 12.08 -13.23 3.73
CA THR A 68 13.08 -12.21 3.37
C THR A 68 12.66 -11.40 2.15
N MET A 69 12.11 -12.06 1.13
CA MET A 69 11.62 -11.39 -0.08
C MET A 69 10.49 -10.40 0.24
N PHE A 70 9.47 -10.84 1.00
CA PHE A 70 8.35 -9.98 1.37
C PHE A 70 8.77 -8.83 2.29
N ARG A 71 9.72 -9.06 3.21
CA ARG A 71 10.28 -7.99 4.04
C ARG A 71 10.95 -6.92 3.19
N ARG A 72 11.82 -7.32 2.25
CA ARG A 72 12.48 -6.39 1.32
C ARG A 72 11.49 -5.63 0.43
N HIS A 73 10.42 -6.28 -0.01
CA HIS A 73 9.36 -5.59 -0.74
C HIS A 73 8.65 -4.55 0.14
N SER A 74 8.35 -4.86 1.40
CA SER A 74 7.77 -3.87 2.34
C SER A 74 8.68 -2.65 2.47
N GLU A 75 9.95 -2.87 2.80
CA GLU A 75 10.96 -1.82 2.95
C GLU A 75 11.07 -0.97 1.67
N GLY A 76 11.22 -1.63 0.51
CA GLY A 76 11.34 -0.94 -0.77
C GLY A 76 10.08 -0.16 -1.17
N PHE A 77 8.88 -0.65 -0.85
CA PHE A 77 7.63 0.07 -1.10
C PHE A 77 7.44 1.23 -0.14
N GLU A 78 7.78 1.08 1.15
CA GLU A 78 7.74 2.18 2.12
C GLU A 78 8.65 3.34 1.66
N ASP A 79 9.87 3.03 1.24
CA ASP A 79 10.80 4.01 0.71
C ASP A 79 10.28 4.66 -0.58
N LEU A 80 9.80 3.84 -1.53
CA LEU A 80 9.28 4.32 -2.82
C LEU A 80 8.04 5.20 -2.66
N PHE A 81 7.15 4.87 -1.72
CA PHE A 81 5.87 5.56 -1.56
C PHE A 81 5.92 6.74 -0.60
N ASN A 82 7.01 6.93 0.14
CA ASN A 82 7.14 8.05 1.09
C ASN A 82 6.87 9.41 0.44
N THR A 83 7.54 9.73 -0.69
CA THR A 83 7.33 11.02 -1.39
C THR A 83 5.92 11.13 -2.00
N PRO A 84 5.42 10.16 -2.78
CA PRO A 84 4.05 10.21 -3.30
C PRO A 84 2.96 10.35 -2.22
N LEU A 85 3.14 9.74 -1.05
CA LEU A 85 2.21 9.90 0.08
C LEU A 85 2.23 11.31 0.67
N GLN A 86 3.41 11.95 0.74
CA GLN A 86 3.52 13.35 1.14
C GLN A 86 2.85 14.27 0.13
N ASP A 87 3.02 14.01 -1.17
CA ASP A 87 2.38 14.75 -2.25
C ASP A 87 0.86 14.59 -2.22
N ALA A 88 0.35 13.36 -2.00
CA ALA A 88 -1.08 13.09 -1.85
C ALA A 88 -1.66 13.82 -0.62
N ALA A 89 -0.92 13.84 0.51
CA ALA A 89 -1.33 14.58 1.69
C ALA A 89 -1.33 16.10 1.45
N GLN A 90 -0.37 16.63 0.68
CA GLN A 90 -0.36 18.04 0.28
C GLN A 90 -1.53 18.37 -0.65
N PHE A 91 -1.78 17.52 -1.65
CA PHE A 91 -2.92 17.64 -2.55
C PHE A 91 -4.23 17.71 -1.76
N ALA A 92 -4.45 16.80 -0.81
CA ALA A 92 -5.62 16.80 0.05
C ALA A 92 -5.78 18.07 0.90
N ARG A 93 -4.67 18.66 1.37
CA ARG A 93 -4.68 19.94 2.10
C ARG A 93 -5.14 21.10 1.21
N VAL A 94 -4.68 21.14 -0.04
CA VAL A 94 -4.97 22.23 -0.98
C VAL A 94 -6.40 22.12 -1.52
N TYR A 95 -6.80 20.95 -2.02
CA TYR A 95 -8.05 20.77 -2.78
C TYR A 95 -9.21 20.19 -1.97
N GLY A 96 -9.05 19.95 -0.66
CA GLY A 96 -10.11 19.39 0.16
C GLY A 96 -10.60 18.01 -0.31
N LEU A 97 -11.70 17.55 0.28
CA LEU A 97 -12.37 16.30 -0.13
C LEU A 97 -13.36 16.53 -1.29
N ASP A 98 -13.74 17.78 -1.53
CA ASP A 98 -14.67 18.21 -2.57
C ASP A 98 -13.98 18.61 -3.89
N GLY A 99 -12.65 18.52 -3.95
CA GLY A 99 -11.85 18.80 -5.15
C GLY A 99 -11.75 20.27 -5.52
N LEU A 100 -12.01 21.16 -4.57
CA LEU A 100 -11.91 22.60 -4.71
C LEU A 100 -10.87 23.16 -3.76
N ILE A 101 -10.17 24.23 -4.19
CA ILE A 101 -9.19 24.89 -3.34
C ILE A 101 -9.88 25.35 -2.06
N LYS A 102 -9.42 24.89 -0.89
CA LYS A 102 -9.86 25.46 0.39
C LYS A 102 -9.45 26.92 0.40
N THR A 103 -10.42 27.82 0.29
CA THR A 103 -10.17 29.25 0.27
C THR A 103 -9.57 29.64 1.64
N VAL A 104 -8.32 30.08 1.65
CA VAL A 104 -7.73 30.73 2.83
C VAL A 104 -8.49 32.04 3.00
N GLN A 105 -9.31 32.15 4.03
CA GLN A 105 -9.92 33.43 4.39
C GLN A 105 -8.78 34.40 4.79
N HIS A 106 -8.67 35.50 4.05
CA HIS A 106 -7.81 36.64 4.40
C HIS A 106 -8.44 37.44 5.54
#